data_AF-A3JHH3-F1
#
_entry.id   AF-A3JHH3-F1
#
_cell.length_a   1.000
_cell.length_b   1.000
_cell.length_c   1.000
_cell.angle_alpha   90.00
_cell.angle_beta   90.00
_cell.angle_gamma   90.00
#
_symmetry.space_group_name_H-M   'P 1'
#
loop_
_entity.id
_entity.type
_entity.pdbx_description
1 polymer ?
#
loop_
_entity_poly.entity_id
_entity_poly.type
_entity_poly.pdbx_seq_one_letter_code
_entity_poly.pdbx_strand_id
1 'polypeptide(L)'
;MTQVKEQPDLGAINLFNIRERFFMLKGKLTELQTFMSDIADKKHPGVLDLATQYSILLSVCSATSRQFETIKPKEVSTKQIRMLSNLEGLVLEFEDVLLEAHTELTNVE
;
A
#
# COMPACT_ATOMS: atom_id res chain seq x y z
N MET A 1 11.39 35.00 -19.77
CA MET A 1 11.42 34.46 -18.40
C MET A 1 10.44 33.30 -18.36
N THR A 2 10.93 32.08 -18.57
CA THR A 2 10.08 30.89 -18.62
C THR A 2 10.04 30.30 -17.23
N GLN A 3 8.86 30.32 -16.61
CA GLN A 3 8.64 29.67 -15.31
C GLN A 3 8.86 28.16 -15.49
N VAL A 4 9.96 27.67 -14.92
CA VAL A 4 10.17 26.23 -14.71
C VAL A 4 9.16 25.82 -13.66
N LYS A 5 8.09 25.14 -14.06
CA LYS A 5 7.22 24.44 -13.12
C LYS A 5 8.08 23.40 -12.42
N GLU A 6 8.41 23.65 -11.16
CA GLU A 6 8.95 22.65 -10.25
C GLU A 6 7.93 21.50 -10.21
N GLN A 7 8.25 20.41 -10.91
CA GLN A 7 7.62 19.13 -10.65
C GLN A 7 7.88 18.80 -9.18
N PRO A 8 6.88 18.32 -8.43
CA PRO A 8 7.14 17.84 -7.08
C PRO A 8 8.24 16.78 -7.18
N ASP A 9 9.29 16.98 -6.41
CA ASP A 9 10.41 16.07 -6.24
C ASP A 9 9.84 14.74 -5.73
N LEU A 10 9.51 13.85 -6.67
CA LEU A 10 9.27 12.43 -6.43
C LEU A 10 10.61 11.86 -6.00
N GLY A 11 10.95 12.14 -4.74
CA GLY A 11 12.27 12.01 -4.14
C GLY A 11 12.96 10.80 -4.69
N ALA A 12 14.01 11.06 -5.49
CA ALA A 12 14.90 10.09 -6.13
C ALA A 12 14.51 8.62 -5.85
N ILE A 13 13.48 8.12 -6.55
CA ILE A 13 13.20 6.67 -6.59
C ILE A 13 14.37 6.08 -7.37
N ASN A 14 15.47 5.89 -6.66
CA ASN A 14 16.63 5.23 -7.18
C ASN A 14 16.17 3.82 -7.51
N LEU A 15 16.36 3.43 -8.77
CA LEU A 15 16.24 2.06 -9.28
C LEU A 15 16.86 0.99 -8.34
N PHE A 16 17.75 1.43 -7.43
CA PHE A 16 18.43 0.64 -6.43
C PHE A 16 17.55 0.00 -5.34
N ASN A 17 16.35 0.51 -5.02
CA ASN A 17 15.67 0.05 -3.80
C ASN A 17 14.18 -0.34 -3.91
N ILE A 18 13.80 -0.95 -5.03
CA ILE A 18 12.45 -1.50 -5.23
C ILE A 18 12.14 -2.67 -4.29
N ARG A 19 13.16 -3.49 -3.99
CA ARG A 19 12.98 -4.69 -3.18
C ARG A 19 12.63 -4.33 -1.74
N GLU A 20 13.34 -3.39 -1.12
CA GLU A 20 13.01 -2.98 0.25
C GLU A 20 11.66 -2.27 0.28
N ARG A 21 11.34 -1.41 -0.71
CA ARG A 21 10.00 -0.83 -0.84
C ARG A 21 8.90 -1.89 -0.88
N PHE A 22 9.07 -2.95 -1.66
CA PHE A 22 8.12 -4.05 -1.67
C PHE A 22 7.99 -4.75 -0.31
N PHE A 23 9.10 -5.00 0.40
CA PHE A 23 9.03 -5.58 1.73
C PHE A 23 8.42 -4.65 2.78
N MET A 24 8.65 -3.34 2.69
CA MET A 24 7.97 -2.35 3.53
C MET A 24 6.46 -2.38 3.31
N LEU A 25 6.00 -2.50 2.05
CA LEU A 25 4.57 -2.64 1.76
C LEU A 25 3.98 -3.94 2.32
N LYS A 26 4.69 -5.07 2.24
CA LYS A 26 4.27 -6.32 2.89
C LYS A 26 4.16 -6.16 4.41
N GLY A 27 5.13 -5.47 5.02
CA GLY A 27 5.11 -5.14 6.44
C GLY A 27 3.88 -4.32 6.81
N LYS A 28 3.64 -3.22 6.09
CA LYS A 28 2.47 -2.35 6.29
C LYS A 28 1.15 -3.11 6.13
N LEU A 29 0.98 -3.95 5.10
CA LEU A 29 -0.22 -4.78 4.96
C LEU A 29 -0.42 -5.71 6.17
N THR A 30 0.66 -6.24 6.75
CA THR A 30 0.58 -7.06 7.97
C THR A 30 0.10 -6.24 9.17
N GLU A 31 0.54 -4.98 9.30
CA GLU A 31 0.06 -4.05 10.33
C GLU A 31 -1.42 -3.69 10.12
N LEU A 32 -1.84 -3.42 8.88
CA LEU A 32 -3.24 -3.16 8.53
C LEU A 32 -4.16 -4.35 8.85
N GLN A 33 -3.64 -5.57 8.85
CA GLN A 33 -4.39 -6.75 9.29
C GLN A 33 -4.86 -6.62 10.74
N THR A 34 -4.04 -6.05 11.61
CA THR A 34 -4.38 -5.87 13.02
C THR A 34 -5.57 -4.92 13.15
N PHE A 35 -5.51 -3.76 12.50
CA PHE A 35 -6.61 -2.79 12.49
C PHE A 35 -7.89 -3.37 11.89
N MET A 36 -7.79 -4.13 10.78
CA MET A 36 -8.95 -4.83 10.22
C MET A 36 -9.57 -5.84 11.18
N SER A 37 -8.72 -6.56 11.94
CA SER A 37 -9.17 -7.57 12.89
C SER A 37 -9.90 -6.95 14.08
N ASP A 38 -9.44 -5.79 14.55
CA ASP A 38 -10.06 -5.05 15.66
C ASP A 38 -11.50 -4.59 15.33
N ILE A 39 -11.76 -4.25 14.07
CA ILE A 39 -13.09 -3.81 13.63
C ILE A 39 -13.93 -4.92 13.01
N ALA A 40 -13.40 -6.15 12.87
CA ALA A 40 -14.07 -7.23 12.13
C ALA A 40 -15.43 -7.62 12.72
N ASP A 41 -15.58 -7.56 14.05
CA ASP A 41 -16.82 -7.91 14.75
C ASP A 41 -17.82 -6.75 14.82
N LYS A 42 -17.46 -5.57 14.32
CA LYS A 42 -18.34 -4.41 14.30
C LYS A 42 -19.39 -4.62 13.21
N LYS A 43 -20.67 -4.59 13.59
CA LYS A 43 -21.82 -4.75 12.68
C LYS A 43 -22.08 -3.50 11.85
N HIS A 44 -21.07 -3.04 11.12
CA HIS A 44 -21.15 -1.89 10.23
C HIS A 44 -20.98 -2.34 8.77
N PRO A 45 -21.87 -1.95 7.84
CA PRO A 45 -21.82 -2.44 6.46
C PRO A 45 -20.47 -2.13 5.76
N GLY A 46 -19.85 -0.98 6.08
CA GLY A 46 -18.55 -0.59 5.54
C GLY A 46 -17.39 -1.51 5.95
N VAL A 47 -17.50 -2.30 7.04
CA VAL A 47 -16.43 -3.22 7.47
C VAL A 47 -16.23 -4.35 6.46
N LEU A 48 -17.32 -4.85 5.86
CA LEU A 48 -17.22 -5.89 4.82
C LEU A 48 -16.53 -5.36 3.56
N ASP A 49 -16.80 -4.12 3.19
CA ASP A 49 -16.16 -3.46 2.04
C ASP A 49 -14.66 -3.29 2.31
N LEU A 50 -14.28 -2.83 3.51
CA LEU A 50 -12.87 -2.72 3.92
C LEU A 50 -12.17 -4.09 3.91
N ALA A 51 -12.81 -5.14 4.42
CA ALA A 51 -12.26 -6.50 4.40
C ALA A 51 -12.05 -7.02 2.97
N THR A 52 -12.96 -6.67 2.06
CA THR A 52 -12.87 -7.01 0.64
C THR A 52 -11.71 -6.27 -0.03
N GLN A 53 -11.59 -4.96 0.20
CA GLN A 53 -10.49 -4.15 -0.31
C GLN A 53 -9.13 -4.64 0.20
N TYR A 54 -9.04 -4.93 1.51
CA TYR A 54 -7.84 -5.52 2.12
C TYR A 54 -7.45 -6.86 1.47
N SER A 55 -8.42 -7.74 1.24
CA SER A 55 -8.19 -9.03 0.58
C SER A 55 -7.69 -8.88 -0.87
N ILE A 56 -8.18 -7.87 -1.59
CA ILE A 56 -7.70 -7.52 -2.94
C ILE A 56 -6.25 -7.03 -2.87
N LEU A 57 -5.91 -6.14 -1.94
CA LEU A 57 -4.54 -5.65 -1.76
C LEU A 57 -3.57 -6.77 -1.43
N LEU A 58 -3.95 -7.69 -0.52
CA LEU A 58 -3.16 -8.89 -0.22
C LEU A 58 -2.94 -9.77 -1.45
N SER A 59 -3.99 -9.96 -2.26
CA SER A 59 -3.92 -10.76 -3.49
C SER A 59 -2.98 -10.14 -4.52
N VAL A 60 -3.07 -8.82 -4.73
CA VAL A 60 -2.19 -8.07 -5.65
C VAL A 60 -0.74 -8.08 -5.15
N CYS A 61 -0.52 -7.85 -3.86
CA CYS A 61 0.81 -7.92 -3.25
C CYS A 61 1.42 -9.32 -3.37
N SER A 62 0.61 -10.37 -3.17
CA SER A 62 1.04 -11.76 -3.29
C SER A 62 1.35 -12.14 -4.74
N ALA A 63 0.51 -11.73 -5.69
CA ALA A 63 0.70 -12.00 -7.12
C ALA A 63 1.97 -11.33 -7.68
N THR A 64 2.35 -10.19 -7.11
CA THR A 64 3.56 -9.45 -7.50
C THR A 64 4.80 -9.87 -6.72
N SER A 65 4.66 -10.63 -5.63
CA SER A 65 5.76 -11.03 -4.74
C SER A 65 6.92 -11.70 -5.47
N ARG A 66 6.63 -12.71 -6.31
CA ARG A 66 7.63 -13.43 -7.08
C ARG A 66 8.50 -12.49 -7.93
N GLN A 67 7.90 -11.41 -8.46
CA GLN A 67 8.60 -10.46 -9.31
C GLN A 67 9.58 -9.59 -8.52
N PHE A 68 9.32 -9.29 -7.26
CA PHE A 68 10.14 -8.37 -6.46
C PHE A 68 11.05 -9.08 -5.45
N GLU A 69 10.70 -10.29 -4.99
CA GLU A 69 11.52 -11.07 -4.07
C GLU A 69 12.80 -11.58 -4.72
N THR A 70 12.77 -11.79 -6.05
CA THR A 70 13.87 -12.36 -6.85
C THR A 70 14.59 -11.36 -7.76
N ILE A 71 14.09 -10.12 -7.85
CA ILE A 71 14.64 -9.13 -8.78
C ILE A 71 16.04 -8.70 -8.39
N LYS A 72 16.95 -8.65 -9.36
CA LYS A 72 18.25 -8.03 -9.17
C LYS A 72 18.14 -6.53 -9.47
N PRO A 73 18.87 -5.64 -8.76
CA PRO A 73 18.79 -4.20 -8.98
C PRO A 73 19.00 -3.76 -10.43
N LYS A 74 19.82 -4.51 -11.19
CA LYS A 74 20.14 -4.23 -12.60
C LYS A 74 19.05 -4.66 -13.59
N GLU A 75 18.06 -5.43 -13.13
CA GLU A 75 16.99 -6.04 -13.94
C GLU A 75 15.64 -5.32 -13.76
N VAL A 76 15.65 -4.20 -13.03
CA VAL A 76 14.46 -3.39 -12.76
C VAL A 76 14.03 -2.63 -14.00
N SER A 77 12.78 -2.86 -14.43
CA SER A 77 12.14 -2.09 -15.49
C SER A 77 11.28 -0.94 -14.94
N THR A 78 11.11 0.12 -15.74
CA THR A 78 10.19 1.23 -15.44
C THR A 78 8.75 0.76 -15.21
N LYS A 79 8.33 -0.33 -15.87
CA LYS A 79 7.01 -0.93 -15.66
C LYS A 79 6.85 -1.47 -14.23
N GLN A 80 7.88 -2.14 -13.71
CA GLN A 80 7.88 -2.66 -12.34
C GLN A 80 7.92 -1.53 -11.32
N ILE A 81 8.67 -0.45 -11.57
CA ILE A 81 8.66 0.76 -10.73
C ILE A 81 7.24 1.33 -10.63
N ARG A 82 6.57 1.52 -11.77
CA ARG A 82 5.20 2.05 -11.82
C ARG A 82 4.22 1.13 -11.11
N MET A 83 4.32 -0.18 -11.34
CA MET A 83 3.46 -1.16 -10.68
C MET A 83 3.62 -1.11 -9.16
N LEU A 84 4.86 -1.04 -8.65
CA LEU A 84 5.11 -0.93 -7.22
C LEU A 84 4.60 0.40 -6.65
N SER A 85 4.81 1.50 -7.36
CA SER A 85 4.36 2.82 -6.91
C SER A 85 2.84 2.93 -6.90
N ASN A 86 2.14 2.27 -7.84
CA ASN A 86 0.69 2.19 -7.82
C ASN A 86 0.19 1.33 -6.65
N LEU A 87 0.84 0.19 -6.38
CA LEU A 87 0.49 -0.64 -5.23
C LEU A 87 0.71 0.13 -3.91
N GLU A 88 1.82 0.86 -3.80
CA GLU A 88 2.10 1.73 -2.66
C GLU A 88 1.00 2.78 -2.47
N GLY A 89 0.61 3.49 -3.54
CA GLY A 89 -0.48 4.46 -3.47
C GLY A 89 -1.78 3.85 -2.95
N LEU A 90 -2.17 2.69 -3.48
CA LEU A 90 -3.39 1.99 -3.04
C LEU A 90 -3.31 1.52 -1.58
N VAL A 91 -2.14 1.09 -1.11
CA VAL A 91 -1.94 0.68 0.29
C VAL A 91 -2.06 1.87 1.23
N LEU A 92 -1.48 3.02 0.86
CA LEU A 92 -1.55 4.25 1.67
C LEU A 92 -2.97 4.82 1.69
N GLU A 93 -3.66 4.86 0.56
CA GLU A 93 -5.07 5.29 0.50
C GLU A 93 -5.97 4.38 1.36
N PHE A 94 -5.75 3.07 1.32
CA PHE A 94 -6.50 2.13 2.16
C PHE A 94 -6.16 2.27 3.65
N GLU A 95 -4.90 2.52 3.99
CA GLU A 95 -4.48 2.81 5.37
C GLU A 95 -5.23 4.01 5.95
N ASP A 96 -5.29 5.13 5.21
CA ASP A 96 -5.99 6.33 5.67
C ASP A 96 -7.48 6.04 5.98
N VAL A 97 -8.17 5.37 5.06
CA VAL A 97 -9.60 5.02 5.21
C VAL A 97 -9.79 4.02 6.37
N LEU A 98 -8.91 3.03 6.49
CA LEU A 98 -9.01 2.03 7.56
C LEU A 98 -8.78 2.65 8.93
N LEU A 99 -7.80 3.56 9.07
CA LEU A 99 -7.52 4.23 10.33
C LEU A 99 -8.65 5.17 10.75
N GLU A 100 -9.28 5.86 9.80
CA GLU A 100 -10.48 6.66 10.04
C GLU A 100 -11.63 5.76 10.54
N ALA A 101 -11.94 4.69 9.82
CA ALA A 101 -12.97 3.74 10.23
C ALA A 101 -12.67 3.05 11.58
N HIS A 102 -11.41 2.70 11.83
CA HIS A 102 -10.97 2.12 13.11
C HIS A 102 -11.19 3.10 14.26
N THR A 103 -10.79 4.36 14.07
CA THR A 103 -11.00 5.43 15.05
C THR A 103 -12.49 5.61 15.35
N GLU A 104 -13.34 5.67 14.33
CA GLU A 104 -14.79 5.81 14.52
C GLU A 104 -15.43 4.61 15.21
N LEU A 105 -15.05 3.38 14.85
CA LEU A 105 -15.69 2.18 15.36
C LEU A 105 -15.18 1.74 16.73
N THR A 106 -14.00 2.20 17.15
CA THR A 106 -13.39 1.85 18.45
C THR A 106 -13.53 2.93 19.51
N ASN A 107 -13.69 4.21 19.14
CA ASN A 107 -13.86 5.32 20.10
C ASN A 107 -15.32 5.63 20.47
N VAL A 108 -16.30 4.88 19.95
CA VAL A 108 -17.70 5.00 20.37
C VAL A 108 -17.89 4.16 21.64
N GLU A 109 -17.68 4.80 22.79
CA GLU A 109 -18.15 4.37 24.12
C GLU A 109 -19.65 4.65 24.32
#